data_AF-A0A950RBX4-F1
#
_entry.id   AF-A0A950RBX4-F1
#
_cell.length_a   1.000
_cell.length_b   1.000
_cell.length_c   1.000
_cell.angle_alpha   90.00
_cell.angle_beta   90.00
_cell.angle_gamma   90.00
#
_symmetry.space_group_name_H-M   'P 1'
#
loop_
_entity.id
_entity.type
_entity.pdbx_description
1 polymer ?
#
loop_
_entity_poly.entity_id
_entity_poly.type
_entity_poly.pdbx_seq_one_letter_code
_entity_poly.pdbx_strand_id
1 'polypeptide(L)'
;FEALACGIPLVSAPWQDSEALFEPGRDFLVAETPARMRAHMRALAADAGLRHALAAHGLAKIAARHTCAHRVDELLAILARLGAARPMEMA
;
A
#
# COMPACT_ATOMS: atom_id res chain seq x y z
N PHE A 1 2.98 2.20 -1.89
CA PHE A 1 3.44 1.34 -0.79
C PHE A 1 4.25 2.10 0.24
N GLU A 2 5.43 2.64 -0.11
CA GLU A 2 6.36 3.29 0.84
C GLU A 2 5.71 4.43 1.64
N ALA A 3 5.02 5.36 0.98
CA ALA A 3 4.32 6.44 1.67
C ALA A 3 3.34 5.91 2.73
N LEU A 4 2.49 4.95 2.36
CA LEU A 4 1.52 4.33 3.27
C LEU A 4 2.21 3.53 4.40
N ALA A 5 3.32 2.85 4.10
CA ALA A 5 4.13 2.13 5.09
C ALA A 5 4.77 3.08 6.12
N CYS A 6 5.05 4.32 5.73
CA CYS A 6 5.52 5.40 6.61
C CYS A 6 4.37 6.16 7.31
N GLY A 7 3.12 5.75 7.13
CA GLY A 7 1.95 6.45 7.68
C GLY A 7 1.68 7.82 7.03
N ILE A 8 2.11 8.01 5.78
CA ILE A 8 1.91 9.26 5.03
C ILE A 8 0.68 9.10 4.12
N PRO A 9 -0.34 9.99 4.22
CA PRO A 9 -1.48 9.99 3.31
C PRO A 9 -1.05 10.13 1.85
N LEU A 10 -1.64 9.32 0.97
CA LEU A 10 -1.32 9.27 -0.45
C LEU A 10 -2.45 9.84 -1.30
N VAL A 11 -2.07 10.66 -2.29
CA VAL A 11 -2.93 11.01 -3.44
C VAL A 11 -2.23 10.58 -4.71
N SER A 12 -2.92 9.90 -5.62
CA SER A 12 -2.35 9.46 -6.89
C SER A 12 -3.22 9.84 -8.09
N ALA A 13 -2.61 9.84 -9.27
CA ALA A 13 -3.37 9.73 -10.52
C ALA A 13 -4.06 8.34 -10.60
N PRO A 14 -5.06 8.14 -11.47
CA PRO A 14 -5.67 6.83 -11.68
C PRO A 14 -4.63 5.84 -12.20
N TRP A 15 -4.68 4.64 -11.66
CA TRP A 15 -3.88 3.50 -12.11
C TRP A 15 -4.71 2.23 -11.93
N GLN A 16 -4.40 1.19 -12.68
CA GLN A 16 -5.15 -0.05 -12.64
C GLN A 16 -4.52 -0.99 -11.60
N ASP A 17 -5.20 -1.15 -10.47
CA ASP A 17 -4.78 -2.08 -9.41
C ASP A 17 -5.19 -3.50 -9.80
N SER A 18 -4.26 -4.25 -10.38
CA SER A 18 -4.49 -5.63 -10.86
C SER A 18 -4.76 -6.63 -9.74
N GLU A 19 -4.39 -6.30 -8.51
CA GLU A 19 -4.47 -7.19 -7.35
C GLU A 19 -5.45 -6.67 -6.27
N ALA A 20 -6.10 -5.52 -6.52
CA ALA A 20 -7.02 -4.85 -5.59
C ALA A 20 -6.44 -4.73 -4.17
N LEU A 21 -5.20 -4.25 -4.10
CA LEU A 21 -4.38 -4.20 -2.89
C LEU A 21 -4.84 -3.13 -1.92
N PHE A 22 -5.40 -2.02 -2.44
CA PHE A 22 -5.90 -0.91 -1.65
C PHE A 22 -7.33 -0.52 -2.06
N GLU A 23 -8.05 0.11 -1.13
CA GLU A 23 -9.40 0.64 -1.33
C GLU A 23 -9.32 2.16 -1.62
N PRO A 24 -9.56 2.60 -2.88
CA PRO A 24 -9.62 4.03 -3.21
C PRO A 24 -10.68 4.77 -2.40
N GLY A 25 -10.34 5.95 -1.90
CA GLY A 25 -11.20 6.76 -1.04
C GLY A 25 -11.08 6.45 0.45
N ARG A 26 -10.48 5.30 0.82
CA ARG A 26 -10.34 4.87 2.21
C ARG A 26 -8.89 4.69 2.64
N ASP A 27 -8.07 4.06 1.82
CA ASP A 27 -6.64 3.87 2.08
C ASP A 27 -5.79 4.99 1.46
N PHE A 28 -6.27 5.55 0.35
CA PHE A 28 -5.63 6.64 -0.39
C PHE A 28 -6.67 7.37 -1.27
N LEU A 29 -6.33 8.54 -1.77
CA LEU A 29 -7.22 9.31 -2.67
C LEU A 29 -6.76 9.20 -4.12
N VAL A 30 -7.72 9.06 -5.04
CA VAL A 30 -7.46 9.10 -6.48
C VAL A 30 -7.94 10.43 -7.04
N ALA A 31 -7.12 11.03 -7.91
CA ALA A 31 -7.44 12.25 -8.62
C ALA A 31 -7.38 12.03 -10.13
N GLU A 32 -8.55 11.92 -10.76
CA GLU A 32 -8.68 11.76 -12.22
C GLU A 32 -8.28 13.01 -13.02
N THR A 33 -8.19 14.16 -12.36
CA THR A 33 -7.84 15.43 -13.01
C THR A 33 -6.89 16.26 -12.14
N PRO A 34 -6.13 17.19 -12.75
CA PRO A 34 -5.32 18.14 -11.98
C PRO A 34 -6.14 18.99 -11.00
N ALA A 35 -7.39 19.29 -11.33
CA ALA A 35 -8.29 20.03 -10.45
C ALA A 35 -8.65 19.22 -9.19
N ARG A 36 -8.98 17.93 -9.36
CA ARG A 36 -9.21 17.00 -8.25
C ARG A 36 -7.95 16.81 -7.40
N MET A 37 -6.77 16.70 -8.02
CA MET A 37 -5.49 16.59 -7.31
C MET A 37 -5.27 17.77 -6.37
N ARG A 38 -5.44 18.99 -6.87
CA ARG A 38 -5.34 20.22 -6.07
C ARG A 38 -6.39 20.27 -4.95
N ALA A 39 -7.61 19.80 -5.21
CA ALA A 39 -8.66 19.76 -4.20
C ALA A 39 -8.30 18.80 -3.05
N HIS A 40 -7.82 17.59 -3.37
CA HIS A 40 -7.37 16.62 -2.37
C HIS A 40 -6.19 17.14 -1.56
N MET A 41 -5.20 17.76 -2.20
CA MET A 41 -4.07 18.38 -1.48
C MET A 41 -4.54 19.46 -0.50
N ARG A 42 -5.50 20.32 -0.89
CA ARG A 42 -6.09 21.31 0.02
C ARG A 42 -6.87 20.68 1.16
N ALA A 43 -7.66 19.64 0.89
CA ALA A 43 -8.39 18.92 1.93
C ALA A 43 -7.44 18.28 2.94
N LEU A 44 -6.38 17.61 2.48
CA LEU A 44 -5.35 17.03 3.34
C LEU A 44 -4.61 18.09 4.15
N ALA A 45 -4.34 19.27 3.60
CA ALA A 45 -3.72 20.35 4.34
C ALA A 45 -4.62 20.89 5.47
N ALA A 46 -5.92 21.02 5.20
CA ALA A 46 -6.89 21.62 6.11
C ALA A 46 -7.47 20.64 7.16
N ASP A 47 -7.51 19.34 6.88
CA ASP A 47 -8.22 18.35 7.70
C ASP A 47 -7.25 17.32 8.30
N ALA A 48 -6.98 17.46 9.60
CA ALA A 48 -6.14 16.52 10.34
C ALA A 48 -6.79 15.14 10.54
N GLY A 49 -8.12 15.09 10.66
CA GLY A 49 -8.87 13.85 10.83
C GLY A 49 -8.81 13.00 9.56
N LEU A 50 -8.99 13.62 8.40
CA LEU A 50 -8.81 12.97 7.10
C LEU A 50 -7.40 12.40 6.94
N ARG A 51 -6.35 13.16 7.29
CA ARG A 51 -4.97 12.66 7.26
C ARG A 51 -4.80 11.44 8.16
N HIS A 52 -5.30 11.50 9.39
CA HIS A 52 -5.18 10.40 10.33
C HIS A 52 -5.89 9.13 9.84
N ALA A 53 -7.13 9.27 9.35
CA ALA A 53 -7.90 8.15 8.83
C ALA A 53 -7.17 7.45 7.66
N LEU A 54 -6.73 8.22 6.65
CA LEU A 54 -6.02 7.67 5.49
C LEU A 54 -4.70 6.99 5.89
N ALA A 55 -3.92 7.62 6.76
CA ALA A 55 -2.67 7.05 7.26
C ALA A 55 -2.90 5.74 8.02
N ALA A 56 -3.88 5.71 8.93
CA ALA A 56 -4.19 4.53 9.73
C ALA A 56 -4.68 3.36 8.86
N HIS A 57 -5.59 3.63 7.92
CA HIS A 57 -6.10 2.61 7.00
C HIS A 57 -5.00 2.08 6.07
N GLY A 58 -4.24 2.97 5.42
CA GLY A 58 -3.13 2.59 4.56
C GLY A 58 -2.07 1.76 5.28
N LEU A 59 -1.68 2.16 6.48
CA LEU A 59 -0.69 1.42 7.29
C LEU A 59 -1.22 0.05 7.72
N ALA A 60 -2.47 -0.03 8.18
CA ALA A 60 -3.10 -1.31 8.54
C ALA A 60 -3.13 -2.27 7.34
N LYS A 61 -3.37 -1.75 6.14
CA LYS A 61 -3.40 -2.56 4.93
C LYS A 61 -2.03 -3.08 4.52
N ILE A 62 -0.99 -2.25 4.66
CA ILE A 62 0.41 -2.67 4.49
C ILE A 62 0.77 -3.76 5.50
N ALA A 63 0.49 -3.55 6.80
CA ALA A 63 0.85 -4.49 7.85
C ALA A 63 0.18 -5.87 7.66
N ALA A 64 -1.03 -5.90 7.11
CA ALA A 64 -1.78 -7.13 6.92
C ALA A 64 -1.24 -8.03 5.80
N ARG A 65 -0.55 -7.48 4.78
CA ARG A 65 -0.24 -8.24 3.54
C ARG A 65 1.06 -7.88 2.83
N HIS A 66 1.71 -6.78 3.19
CA HIS A 66 2.77 -6.18 2.36
C HIS A 66 4.08 -5.93 3.11
N THR A 67 4.32 -6.69 4.18
CA THR A 67 5.61 -6.71 4.85
C THR A 67 6.61 -7.59 4.07
N CYS A 68 7.91 -7.37 4.28
CA CYS A 68 8.94 -8.27 3.73
C CYS A 68 8.75 -9.74 4.14
N ALA A 69 8.28 -10.01 5.37
CA ALA A 69 8.00 -11.38 5.84
C ALA A 69 6.99 -12.11 4.94
N HIS A 70 5.80 -11.53 4.74
CA HIS A 70 4.80 -12.06 3.80
C HIS A 70 5.36 -12.32 2.39
N ARG A 71 6.21 -11.42 1.86
CA ARG A 71 6.82 -11.61 0.53
C ARG A 71 7.84 -12.73 0.49
N VAL A 72 8.59 -12.96 1.57
CA VAL A 72 9.49 -14.11 1.71
C VAL A 72 8.68 -15.41 1.74
N ASP A 73 7.60 -15.46 2.51
CA ASP A 73 6.73 -16.64 2.57
C ASP A 73 6.11 -16.97 1.20
N GLU A 74 5.63 -15.95 0.46
CA GLU A 74 5.14 -16.10 -0.91
C GLU A 74 6.22 -16.64 -1.86
N LEU A 75 7.43 -16.07 -1.80
CA LEU A 75 8.56 -16.51 -2.63
C LEU A 75 8.92 -17.96 -2.33
N LEU A 76 9.03 -18.34 -1.05
CA LEU A 76 9.35 -19.72 -0.64
C LEU A 76 8.25 -20.69 -1.09
N ALA A 77 6.97 -20.29 -1.05
CA ALA A 77 5.87 -21.10 -1.55
C ALA A 77 5.93 -21.29 -3.08
N ILE A 78 6.29 -20.25 -3.84
CA ILE A 78 6.49 -20.34 -5.29
C ILE A 78 7.66 -21.28 -5.61
N LEU A 79 8.80 -21.12 -4.92
CA LEU A 79 9.98 -21.97 -5.09
C LEU A 79 9.67 -23.44 -4.80
N ALA A 80 8.92 -23.72 -3.73
CA ALA A 80 8.48 -25.07 -3.41
C ALA A 80 7.60 -25.69 -4.52
N ARG A 81 6.69 -24.91 -5.11
CA ARG A 81 5.87 -25.37 -6.25
C ARG A 81 6.69 -25.65 -7.51
N LEU A 82 7.81 -24.96 -7.68
CA LEU A 82 8.73 -25.15 -8.80
C LEU A 82 9.77 -26.26 -8.54
N GLY A 83 9.75 -26.91 -7.37
CA GLY A 83 10.67 -27.97 -7.01
C GLY A 83 12.08 -27.49 -6.64
N ALA A 84 12.25 -26.22 -6.31
CA ALA A 84 13.54 -25.70 -5.86
C ALA A 84 13.93 -26.32 -4.50
N ALA A 85 15.16 -26.79 -4.38
CA ALA A 85 15.71 -27.22 -3.09
C ALA A 85 15.72 -26.05 -2.12
N ARG A 86 15.26 -26.28 -0.88
CA ARG A 86 15.28 -25.26 0.17
C ARG A 86 16.74 -24.84 0.40
N PRO A 87 17.09 -23.54 0.37
CA PRO A 87 18.45 -23.12 0.66
C PRO A 87 18.85 -23.64 2.04
N MET A 88 20.06 -24.21 2.13
CA MET A 88 20.62 -24.64 3.41
C MET A 88 20.79 -23.40 4.29
N GLU A 89 20.16 -23.37 5.45
CA GLU A 89 20.28 -22.27 6.41
C GLU A 89 21.73 -22.25 6.91
N MET A 90 22.45 -21.15 6.66
CA MET A 90 23.78 -20.94 7.22
C MET A 90 23.57 -20.47 8.66
N ALA A 91 23.92 -21.34 9.62
CA ALA A 91 23.85 -21.09 11.06
C ALA A 91 24.75 -19.94 11.52
#